data_AF-A0A6I3MHN1-F1
#
_entry.id   AF-A0A6I3MHN1-F1
#
_cell.length_a   1.000
_cell.length_b   1.000
_cell.length_c   1.000
_cell.angle_alpha   90.00
_cell.angle_beta   90.00
_cell.angle_gamma   90.00
#
_symmetry.space_group_name_H-M   'P 1'
#
loop_
_entity.id
_entity.type
_entity.pdbx_description
1 polymer ?
#
loop_
_entity_poly.entity_id
_entity_poly.type
_entity_poly.pdbx_seq_one_letter_code
_entity_poly.pdbx_strand_id
1 'polypeptide(L)'
;MKLKTGNKNVTHLLERVFRINRIKNIIDISDSFYVINNEVSSALFDAEIYKVTFCTQKNGEIKTYDLFLSVNELICDLEIDLLKEHLGIHLSGDGSQFEILDYQTDFTIQFDQENSSFIESDEVNNGLLFFKIGINKENFFPK
;
A
#
# COMPACT_ATOMS: atom_id res chain seq x y z
N MET A 1 48.32 21.14 -21.43
CA MET A 1 47.63 20.96 -20.13
C MET A 1 46.21 20.50 -20.42
N LYS A 2 45.90 19.21 -20.24
CA LYS A 2 44.55 18.65 -20.44
C LYS A 2 44.01 18.24 -19.08
N LEU A 3 43.04 18.99 -18.57
CA LEU A 3 42.13 18.52 -17.54
C LEU A 3 40.76 18.36 -18.20
N LYS A 4 40.45 17.12 -18.60
CA LYS A 4 39.07 16.69 -18.81
C LYS A 4 38.56 16.22 -17.46
N THR A 5 37.90 17.09 -16.72
CA THR A 5 37.08 16.69 -15.58
C THR A 5 35.71 16.32 -16.13
N GLY A 6 35.53 15.03 -16.42
CA GLY A 6 34.23 14.45 -16.76
C GLY A 6 33.32 14.44 -15.53
N ASN A 7 32.14 15.01 -15.73
CA ASN A 7 30.86 14.83 -15.03
C ASN A 7 30.86 14.15 -13.65
N LYS A 8 30.65 14.96 -12.60
CA LYS A 8 29.99 14.51 -11.37
C LYS A 8 28.51 14.88 -11.42
N ASN A 9 27.73 14.14 -12.20
CA ASN A 9 26.30 14.01 -11.94
C ASN A 9 26.12 12.66 -11.24
N VAL A 10 26.51 12.60 -9.97
CA VAL A 10 25.98 11.56 -9.08
C VAL A 10 24.66 12.14 -8.61
N THR A 11 23.60 11.88 -9.38
CA THR A 11 22.24 12.02 -8.89
C THR A 11 22.17 11.17 -7.63
N HIS A 12 21.94 11.79 -6.47
CA HIS A 12 21.61 11.05 -5.26
C HIS A 12 20.32 10.27 -5.55
N LEU A 13 20.48 9.01 -5.93
CA LEU A 13 19.36 8.12 -6.16
C LEU A 13 18.81 7.77 -4.78
N LEU A 14 17.72 8.46 -4.42
CA LEU A 14 16.86 8.11 -3.31
C LEU A 14 15.66 7.40 -3.92
N GLU A 15 15.56 6.10 -3.68
CA GLU A 15 14.47 5.28 -4.19
C GLU A 15 13.77 4.62 -3.03
N ARG A 16 12.45 4.85 -2.91
CA ARG A 16 11.61 4.16 -1.94
C ARG A 16 11.20 2.83 -2.52
N VAL A 17 11.43 1.74 -1.79
CA VAL A 17 11.08 0.39 -2.25
C VAL A 17 10.06 -0.21 -1.31
N PHE A 18 8.84 -0.40 -1.82
CA PHE A 18 7.78 -1.11 -1.12
C PHE A 18 7.93 -2.62 -1.32
N ARG A 19 8.12 -3.34 -0.21
CA ARG A 19 7.94 -4.78 -0.14
C ARG A 19 6.60 -5.05 0.53
N ILE A 20 5.60 -5.36 -0.29
CA ILE A 20 4.25 -5.61 0.19
C ILE A 20 4.02 -7.12 0.23
N ASN A 21 3.82 -7.64 1.44
CA ASN A 21 3.44 -9.04 1.65
C ASN A 21 1.94 -9.09 1.92
N ARG A 22 1.19 -9.79 1.07
CA ARG A 22 -0.23 -10.08 1.31
C ARG A 22 -0.39 -11.53 1.75
N ILE A 23 -1.02 -11.72 2.90
CA ILE A 23 -1.38 -13.04 3.43
C ILE A 23 -2.88 -13.01 3.71
N LYS A 24 -3.68 -13.55 2.77
CA LYS A 24 -5.16 -13.45 2.78
C LYS A 24 -5.60 -11.98 2.79
N ASN A 25 -6.08 -11.50 3.93
CA ASN A 25 -6.56 -10.13 4.13
C ASN A 25 -5.57 -9.25 4.91
N ILE A 26 -4.45 -9.82 5.35
CA ILE A 26 -3.39 -9.08 6.03
C ILE A 26 -2.46 -8.52 4.96
N ILE A 27 -2.17 -7.23 5.08
CA ILE A 27 -1.18 -6.50 4.31
C ILE A 27 -0.07 -6.09 5.27
N ASP A 28 1.15 -6.48 4.95
CA ASP A 28 2.34 -6.21 5.74
C ASP A 28 3.39 -5.55 4.84
N ILE A 29 3.84 -4.36 5.24
CA ILE A 29 4.88 -3.60 4.55
C ILE A 29 6.15 -3.40 5.39
N SER A 30 6.26 -4.08 6.53
CA SER A 30 7.32 -3.86 7.54
C SER A 30 8.74 -4.05 6.99
N ASP A 31 8.88 -4.82 5.91
CA ASP A 31 10.15 -5.07 5.23
C ASP A 31 10.46 -4.09 4.09
N SER A 32 9.72 -2.98 3.98
CA SER A 32 9.97 -1.92 3.00
C SER A 32 11.15 -1.04 3.42
N PHE A 33 11.84 -0.42 2.46
CA PHE A 33 13.11 0.28 2.72
C PHE A 33 13.43 1.34 1.67
N TYR A 34 14.38 2.21 1.99
CA TYR A 34 15.03 3.07 1.00
C TYR A 34 16.31 2.44 0.44
N VAL A 35 16.62 2.78 -0.80
CA VAL A 35 17.95 2.64 -1.40
C VAL A 35 18.54 4.04 -1.58
N ILE A 36 19.73 4.27 -1.00
CA ILE A 36 20.44 5.55 -1.02
C ILE A 36 21.86 5.32 -1.45
N ASN A 37 22.25 5.86 -2.61
CA ASN A 37 23.60 5.64 -3.15
C ASN A 37 24.00 4.15 -3.18
N ASN A 38 23.05 3.27 -3.50
CA ASN A 38 23.17 1.80 -3.50
C ASN A 38 23.28 1.12 -2.11
N GLU A 39 22.98 1.83 -1.02
CA GLU A 39 22.89 1.28 0.33
C GLU A 39 21.43 1.20 0.79
N VAL A 40 21.08 0.13 1.50
CA VAL A 40 19.71 -0.10 2.02
C VAL A 40 19.55 0.55 3.39
N SER A 41 18.44 1.25 3.62
CA SER A 41 18.09 1.84 4.92
C SER A 41 16.60 1.71 5.22
N SER A 42 16.25 0.99 6.29
CA SER A 42 14.88 0.91 6.81
C SER A 42 14.52 2.11 7.69
N ALA A 43 15.47 2.64 8.46
CA ALA A 43 15.23 3.72 9.43
C ALA A 43 14.67 5.01 8.80
N LEU A 44 14.99 5.27 7.53
CA LEU A 44 14.43 6.41 6.81
C LEU A 44 13.01 6.14 6.30
N PHE A 45 12.71 4.88 5.97
CA PHE A 45 11.38 4.46 5.55
C PHE A 45 10.40 4.52 6.72
N ASP A 46 10.86 4.11 7.90
CA ASP A 46 10.10 4.16 9.16
C ASP A 46 9.63 5.57 9.56
N ALA A 47 10.37 6.60 9.13
CA ALA A 47 10.08 8.00 9.42
C ALA A 47 9.28 8.71 8.32
N GLU A 48 9.09 8.06 7.18
CA GLU A 48 8.36 8.61 6.03
C GLU A 48 6.85 8.46 6.23
N ILE A 49 6.08 9.45 5.74
CA ILE A 49 4.64 9.31 5.57
C ILE A 49 4.39 8.94 4.11
N TYR A 50 3.72 7.82 3.88
CA TYR A 50 3.30 7.40 2.55
C TYR A 50 1.78 7.39 2.45
N LYS A 51 1.29 7.40 1.21
CA LYS A 51 -0.12 7.38 0.90
C LYS A 51 -0.60 5.99 0.53
N VAL A 52 -1.75 5.60 1.07
CA VAL A 52 -2.49 4.41 0.72
C VAL A 52 -3.85 4.84 0.19
N THR A 53 -4.07 4.60 -1.10
CA THR A 53 -5.32 4.96 -1.79
C THR A 53 -6.23 3.74 -1.89
N PHE A 54 -7.40 3.82 -1.28
CA PHE A 54 -8.47 2.83 -1.39
C PHE A 54 -9.47 3.27 -2.44
N CYS A 55 -9.83 2.38 -3.36
CA CYS A 55 -10.73 2.69 -4.47
C CYS A 55 -11.77 1.58 -4.68
N THR A 56 -13.05 1.95 -4.76
CA THR A 56 -14.14 1.04 -5.14
C THR A 56 -14.90 1.59 -6.34
N GLN A 57 -15.52 0.68 -7.11
CA GLN A 57 -16.37 1.03 -8.24
C GLN A 57 -17.75 0.37 -8.06
N LYS A 58 -18.80 1.19 -7.95
CA LYS A 58 -20.19 0.73 -7.82
C LYS A 58 -21.10 1.52 -8.74
N ASN A 59 -21.91 0.82 -9.54
CA ASN A 59 -22.83 1.43 -10.51
C ASN A 59 -22.18 2.42 -11.49
N GLY A 60 -20.89 2.21 -11.81
CA GLY A 60 -20.13 3.11 -12.68
C GLY A 60 -19.49 4.31 -11.97
N GLU A 61 -19.84 4.57 -10.71
CA GLU A 61 -19.19 5.60 -9.89
C GLU A 61 -17.94 5.03 -9.22
N ILE A 62 -16.86 5.81 -9.26
CA ILE A 62 -15.61 5.51 -8.56
C ILE A 62 -15.56 6.35 -7.30
N LYS A 63 -15.33 5.71 -6.16
CA LYS A 63 -15.05 6.38 -4.89
C LYS A 63 -13.64 6.06 -4.46
N THR A 64 -12.92 7.11 -4.06
CA THR A 64 -11.53 7.04 -3.64
C THR A 64 -11.37 7.66 -2.27
N TYR A 65 -10.57 7.04 -1.43
CA TYR A 65 -10.18 7.55 -0.12
C TYR A 65 -8.68 7.38 0.06
N ASP A 66 -8.02 8.43 0.53
CA ASP A 66 -6.58 8.42 0.80
C ASP A 66 -6.35 8.35 2.31
N LEU A 67 -5.46 7.44 2.70
CA LEU A 67 -4.97 7.28 4.06
C LEU A 67 -3.46 7.57 4.06
N PHE A 68 -2.99 8.42 4.97
CA PHE A 68 -1.59 8.80 5.06
C PHE A 68 -1.02 8.24 6.35
N LEU A 69 -0.03 7.36 6.24
CA LEU A 69 0.50 6.61 7.37
C LEU A 69 2.02 6.61 7.33
N SER A 70 2.65 6.58 8.50
CA SER A 70 4.01 6.06 8.62
C SER A 70 3.99 4.55 8.91
N VAL A 71 5.17 3.91 8.84
CA VAL A 71 5.33 2.46 9.12
C VAL A 71 4.99 2.11 10.56
N ASN A 72 5.11 3.06 11.49
CA ASN A 72 4.95 2.78 12.92
C ASN A 72 3.67 3.41 13.50
N GLU A 73 2.82 3.97 12.65
CA GLU A 73 1.60 4.66 13.07
C GLU A 73 0.39 3.73 13.05
N LEU A 74 -0.30 3.67 14.18
CA LEU A 74 -1.59 2.98 14.27
C LEU A 74 -2.63 3.74 13.44
N ILE A 75 -3.43 3.00 12.66
CA ILE A 75 -4.59 3.58 11.99
C ILE A 75 -5.61 3.95 13.06
N CYS A 76 -6.00 5.23 13.11
CA CYS A 76 -6.87 5.70 14.18
C CYS A 76 -8.34 5.34 13.92
N ASP A 77 -9.14 5.24 14.99
CA ASP A 77 -10.57 4.87 14.91
C ASP A 77 -11.36 5.78 13.96
N LEU A 78 -11.03 7.07 13.91
CA LEU A 78 -11.70 8.02 13.02
C LEU A 78 -11.49 7.67 11.53
N GLU A 79 -10.28 7.28 11.14
CA GLU A 79 -9.99 6.87 9.76
C GLU A 79 -10.66 5.55 9.41
N ILE A 80 -10.70 4.61 10.37
CA ILE A 80 -11.42 3.34 10.22
C ILE A 80 -12.92 3.60 9.99
N ASP A 81 -13.53 4.48 10.79
CA ASP A 81 -14.95 4.82 10.66
C ASP A 81 -15.26 5.49 9.33
N LEU A 82 -14.39 6.40 8.86
CA LEU A 82 -14.53 7.05 7.55
C LEU A 82 -14.44 6.04 6.40
N LEU A 83 -13.45 5.15 6.43
CA LEU A 83 -13.29 4.09 5.43
C LEU A 83 -14.52 3.16 5.40
N LYS A 84 -15.06 2.82 6.58
CA LYS A 84 -16.27 2.01 6.71
C LYS A 84 -17.49 2.69 6.13
N GLU A 85 -17.71 3.96 6.41
CA GLU A 85 -18.86 4.71 5.89
C GLU A 85 -18.80 4.87 4.36
N HIS A 86 -17.63 5.19 3.81
CA HIS A 86 -17.50 5.61 2.42
C HIS A 86 -17.28 4.44 1.45
N LEU A 87 -16.52 3.42 1.87
CA LEU A 87 -16.12 2.30 1.03
C LEU A 87 -16.79 0.98 1.43
N GLY A 88 -17.43 0.91 2.60
CA GLY A 88 -18.04 -0.33 3.08
C GLY A 88 -17.02 -1.41 3.44
N ILE A 89 -15.84 -1.00 3.91
CA ILE A 89 -14.77 -1.89 4.38
C ILE A 89 -14.61 -1.77 5.91
N HIS A 90 -14.20 -2.84 6.56
CA HIS A 90 -13.75 -2.78 7.95
C HIS A 90 -12.31 -3.26 8.01
N LEU A 91 -11.46 -2.49 8.69
CA LEU A 91 -10.05 -2.80 8.85
C LEU A 91 -9.64 -2.67 10.31
N SER A 92 -8.56 -3.36 10.66
CA SER A 92 -7.78 -3.18 11.88
C SER A 92 -6.31 -3.07 11.51
N GLY A 93 -5.49 -2.40 12.30
CA GLY A 93 -4.05 -2.35 12.00
C GLY A 93 -3.18 -1.91 13.16
N ASP A 94 -1.91 -2.27 13.03
CA ASP A 94 -0.81 -1.87 13.87
C ASP A 94 0.38 -1.48 12.98
N GLY A 95 0.67 -0.17 12.87
CA GLY A 95 1.78 0.33 12.08
C GLY A 95 1.71 -0.14 10.62
N SER A 96 2.75 -0.87 10.22
CA SER A 96 3.00 -1.40 8.88
C SER A 96 2.22 -2.66 8.56
N GLN A 97 1.41 -3.14 9.51
CA GLN A 97 0.55 -4.29 9.33
C GLN A 97 -0.91 -3.89 9.53
N PHE A 98 -1.75 -4.18 8.54
CA PHE A 98 -3.18 -4.02 8.70
C PHE A 98 -3.95 -5.18 8.04
N GLU A 99 -5.13 -5.45 8.56
CA GLU A 99 -6.00 -6.53 8.15
C GLU A 99 -7.36 -5.99 7.70
N ILE A 100 -7.84 -6.46 6.55
CA ILE A 100 -9.20 -6.21 6.08
C ILE A 100 -10.12 -7.28 6.69
N LEU A 101 -10.93 -6.87 7.65
CA LEU A 101 -11.82 -7.75 8.42
C LEU A 101 -13.09 -8.11 7.63
N ASP A 102 -13.65 -7.14 6.91
CA ASP A 102 -14.86 -7.33 6.09
C ASP A 102 -14.94 -6.28 4.97
N TYR A 103 -15.64 -6.59 3.88
CA TYR A 103 -15.94 -5.64 2.80
C TYR A 103 -17.17 -6.04 1.99
N GLN A 104 -18.03 -5.07 1.70
CA GLN A 104 -19.33 -5.28 1.02
C GLN A 104 -19.28 -5.13 -0.50
N THR A 105 -18.19 -4.58 -1.03
CA THR A 105 -17.95 -4.44 -2.48
C THR A 105 -16.48 -4.68 -2.82
N ASP A 106 -16.22 -5.13 -4.04
CA ASP A 106 -14.86 -5.19 -4.60
C ASP A 106 -14.19 -3.81 -4.45
N PHE A 107 -12.91 -3.83 -4.12
CA PHE A 107 -12.10 -2.63 -4.01
C PHE A 107 -10.62 -2.93 -4.30
N THR A 108 -9.86 -1.85 -4.42
CA THR A 108 -8.42 -1.89 -4.67
C THR A 108 -7.70 -1.03 -3.65
N ILE A 109 -6.44 -1.38 -3.39
CA ILE A 109 -5.53 -0.59 -2.57
C ILE A 109 -4.30 -0.29 -3.43
N GLN A 110 -3.93 0.98 -3.52
CA GLN A 110 -2.73 1.44 -4.22
C GLN A 110 -1.82 2.15 -3.22
N PHE A 111 -0.58 1.69 -3.13
CA PHE A 111 0.49 2.39 -2.40
C PHE A 111 1.10 3.50 -3.25
N ASP A 112 1.58 4.55 -2.59
CA ASP A 112 2.16 5.73 -3.22
C ASP A 112 3.21 5.37 -4.28
N GLN A 113 3.00 5.87 -5.50
CA GLN A 113 3.83 5.60 -6.66
C GLN A 113 4.93 6.66 -6.86
N GLU A 114 4.81 7.82 -6.21
CA GLU A 114 5.78 8.89 -6.41
C GLU A 114 7.13 8.48 -5.82
N ASN A 115 8.19 8.53 -6.64
CA ASN A 115 9.56 8.13 -6.28
C ASN A 115 9.65 6.73 -5.64
N SER A 116 8.73 5.84 -6.04
CA SER A 116 8.55 4.53 -5.43
C SER A 116 8.67 3.41 -6.45
N SER A 117 9.27 2.32 -6.00
CA SER A 117 9.40 1.06 -6.69
C SER A 117 8.77 -0.05 -5.86
N PHE A 118 8.31 -1.10 -6.52
CA PHE A 118 7.57 -2.18 -5.89
C PHE A 118 8.22 -3.53 -6.19
N ILE A 119 8.23 -4.40 -5.18
CA ILE A 119 8.56 -5.81 -5.40
C ILE A 119 7.28 -6.52 -5.83
N GLU A 120 7.25 -6.90 -7.11
CA GLU A 120 6.11 -7.58 -7.71
C GLU A 120 5.89 -8.98 -7.12
N SER A 121 4.62 -9.35 -6.97
CA SER A 121 4.20 -10.71 -6.59
C SER A 121 2.86 -11.06 -7.25
N ASP A 122 2.42 -12.30 -7.14
CA ASP A 122 1.12 -12.71 -7.68
C ASP A 122 -0.06 -11.88 -7.12
N GLU A 123 0.11 -11.30 -5.94
CA GLU A 123 -0.92 -10.52 -5.24
C GLU A 123 -0.70 -9.00 -5.29
N VAL A 124 0.45 -8.55 -5.81
CA VAL A 124 0.86 -7.13 -5.83
C VAL A 124 1.40 -6.80 -7.21
N ASN A 125 0.71 -5.91 -7.91
CA ASN A 125 1.14 -5.41 -9.23
C ASN A 125 1.41 -3.91 -9.17
N ASN A 126 2.68 -3.48 -9.19
CA ASN A 126 3.07 -2.07 -9.12
C ASN A 126 2.42 -1.32 -7.95
N GLY A 127 2.44 -1.96 -6.77
CA GLY A 127 1.82 -1.44 -5.54
C GLY A 127 0.30 -1.52 -5.49
N LEU A 128 -0.34 -2.11 -6.50
CA LEU A 128 -1.79 -2.29 -6.58
C LEU A 128 -2.20 -3.69 -6.10
N LEU A 129 -3.17 -3.73 -5.20
CA LEU A 129 -3.78 -4.95 -4.68
C LEU A 129 -5.28 -4.95 -5.00
N PHE A 130 -5.82 -6.13 -5.32
CA PHE A 130 -7.23 -6.32 -5.64
C PHE A 130 -7.93 -7.18 -4.59
N PHE A 131 -9.02 -6.64 -4.05
CA PHE A 131 -9.91 -7.34 -3.15
C PHE A 131 -11.24 -7.56 -3.86
N LYS A 132 -11.56 -8.83 -4.12
CA LYS A 132 -12.79 -9.24 -4.77
C LYS A 132 -13.60 -10.06 -3.80
N ILE A 133 -14.89 -9.76 -3.69
CA ILE A 133 -15.80 -10.58 -2.91
C ILE A 133 -15.75 -11.98 -3.50
N GLY A 134 -15.16 -12.89 -2.74
CA GLY A 134 -15.35 -14.29 -3.00
C GLY A 134 -16.84 -14.54 -2.91
N ILE A 135 -17.47 -14.97 -4.01
CA ILE A 135 -18.78 -15.60 -3.93
C ILE A 135 -18.59 -16.76 -2.95
N ASN A 136 -19.06 -16.63 -1.71
CA ASN A 136 -19.15 -17.75 -0.79
C ASN A 136 -20.05 -18.79 -1.46
N LYS A 137 -19.45 -19.75 -2.17
CA LYS A 137 -20.15 -20.86 -2.81
C LYS A 137 -20.77 -21.84 -1.79
N GLU A 138 -20.67 -21.56 -0.49
CA GLU A 138 -21.14 -22.46 0.56
C GLU A 138 -22.56 -22.20 1.08
N ASN A 139 -23.27 -21.15 0.64
CA ASN A 139 -24.65 -20.90 1.11
C ASN A 139 -25.75 -20.94 0.03
N PHE A 140 -25.48 -21.50 -1.15
CA PHE A 140 -26.52 -21.76 -2.16
C PHE A 140 -26.86 -23.26 -2.25
N PHE A 141 -27.50 -23.80 -1.21
CA PHE A 141 -28.40 -24.93 -1.38
C PHE A 141 -29.78 -24.54 -0.86
N PRO A 142 -30.80 -24.43 -1.75
CA PRO A 142 -32.18 -24.34 -1.28
C PRO A 142 -32.57 -25.70 -0.69
N LYS A 143 -33.13 -25.68 0.52
CA LYS A 143 -34.07 -26.72 0.95
C LYS A 143 -35.47 -26.30 0.55
#